data_AF-A0A848K155-F1
#
_entry.id   AF-A0A848K155-F1
#
_cell.length_a   1.000
_cell.length_b   1.000
_cell.length_c   1.000
_cell.angle_alpha   90.00
_cell.angle_beta   90.00
_cell.angle_gamma   90.00
#
_symmetry.space_group_name_H-M   'P 1'
#
loop_
_entity.id
_entity.type
_entity.pdbx_description
1 polymer ?
#
loop_
_entity_poly.entity_id
_entity_poly.type
_entity_poly.pdbx_seq_one_letter_code
_entity_poly.pdbx_strand_id
1 'polypeptide(L)'
;MGETAEQAARRELREEANVEAEGPLTISGCYFNPLVGGRDHVVLYRAARLTIGPRPERNLEIVAADFFPPDALPDDTTPATLRRIAEWQGAPPSDRW
;
A
#
# COMPACT_ATOMS: atom_id res chain seq x y z
N MET A 1 11.92 -15.23 -14.51
CA MET A 1 12.12 -13.87 -13.97
C MET A 1 10.92 -13.06 -14.39
N GLY A 2 10.30 -12.35 -13.45
CA GLY A 2 9.03 -11.67 -13.64
C GLY A 2 8.02 -12.18 -12.62
N GLU A 3 7.42 -11.25 -11.90
CA GLU A 3 6.28 -11.44 -11.03
C GLU A 3 5.12 -10.61 -11.60
N THR A 4 3.89 -11.08 -11.42
CA THR A 4 2.72 -10.23 -11.67
C THR A 4 2.67 -9.12 -10.63
N ALA A 5 1.97 -8.02 -10.92
CA ALA A 5 1.78 -6.94 -9.94
C ALA A 5 1.14 -7.45 -8.63
N GLU A 6 0.27 -8.46 -8.71
CA GLU A 6 -0.31 -9.08 -7.50
C GLU A 6 0.72 -9.92 -6.72
N GLN A 7 1.58 -10.66 -7.42
CA GLN A 7 2.67 -11.41 -6.78
C GLN A 7 3.64 -10.48 -6.06
N ALA A 8 4.02 -9.36 -6.70
CA ALA A 8 4.81 -8.30 -6.10
C ALA A 8 4.12 -7.76 -4.83
N ALA A 9 2.86 -7.31 -4.94
CA ALA A 9 2.12 -6.76 -3.81
C ALA A 9 2.03 -7.72 -2.62
N ARG A 10 1.87 -9.03 -2.85
CA ARG A 10 1.85 -10.04 -1.79
C ARG A 10 3.23 -10.26 -1.16
N ARG A 11 4.29 -10.24 -1.97
CA ARG A 11 5.66 -10.38 -1.50
C ARG A 11 6.06 -9.18 -0.64
N GLU A 12 5.86 -7.96 -1.14
CA GLU A 12 6.18 -6.72 -0.40
C GLU A 12 5.39 -6.64 0.92
N LEU A 13 4.09 -6.93 0.92
CA LEU A 13 3.27 -6.94 2.14
C LEU A 13 3.81 -7.91 3.21
N ARG A 14 4.37 -9.05 2.77
CA ARG A 14 5.01 -10.02 3.65
C ARG A 14 6.37 -9.52 4.14
N GLU A 15 7.20 -9.00 3.25
CA GLU A 15 8.58 -8.59 3.55
C GLU A 15 8.63 -7.33 4.44
N GLU A 16 7.79 -6.34 4.17
CA GLU A 16 7.82 -5.04 4.85
C GLU A 16 6.96 -4.98 6.12
N ALA A 17 5.88 -5.76 6.18
CA ALA A 17 4.90 -5.70 7.27
C ALA A 17 4.65 -7.03 7.97
N ASN A 18 5.16 -8.15 7.43
CA ASN A 18 4.84 -9.50 7.90
C ASN A 18 3.32 -9.78 7.94
N VAL A 19 2.62 -9.32 6.90
CA VAL A 19 1.18 -9.47 6.73
C VAL A 19 0.89 -10.33 5.51
N GLU A 20 -0.11 -11.18 5.60
CA GLU A 20 -0.59 -11.99 4.47
C GLU A 20 -2.03 -11.61 4.11
N ALA A 21 -2.28 -11.37 2.82
CA ALA A 21 -3.64 -11.16 2.32
C ALA A 21 -4.35 -12.48 2.05
N GLU A 22 -5.48 -12.71 2.72
CA GLU A 22 -6.30 -13.90 2.52
C GLU A 22 -7.25 -13.72 1.32
N GLY A 23 -7.29 -14.72 0.44
CA GLY A 23 -8.13 -14.67 -0.75
C GLY A 23 -7.63 -13.68 -1.81
N PRO A 24 -8.48 -13.29 -2.78
CA PRO A 24 -8.06 -12.46 -3.91
C PRO A 24 -7.80 -11.01 -3.49
N LEU A 25 -6.76 -10.40 -4.08
CA LEU A 25 -6.56 -8.96 -4.03
C LEU A 25 -7.40 -8.29 -5.11
N THR A 26 -8.06 -7.18 -4.76
CA THR A 26 -8.82 -6.37 -5.71
C THR A 26 -8.05 -5.10 -6.04
N ILE A 27 -7.93 -4.77 -7.32
CA ILE A 27 -7.32 -3.50 -7.73
C ILE A 27 -8.25 -2.36 -7.30
N SER A 28 -7.74 -1.46 -6.46
CA SER A 28 -8.41 -0.23 -6.07
C SER A 28 -8.12 0.91 -7.05
N GLY A 29 -6.98 0.88 -7.73
CA GLY A 29 -6.62 1.86 -8.76
C GLY A 29 -5.23 1.63 -9.35
N CYS A 30 -4.96 2.30 -10.47
CA CYS A 30 -3.66 2.37 -11.12
C CYS A 30 -3.34 3.85 -11.37
N TYR A 31 -2.21 4.31 -10.85
CA TYR A 31 -1.90 5.74 -10.75
C TYR A 31 -0.56 6.04 -11.40
N PHE A 32 -0.52 7.08 -12.23
CA PHE A 32 0.74 7.59 -12.77
C PHE A 32 1.56 8.28 -11.68
N ASN A 33 2.80 7.83 -11.48
CA ASN A 33 3.74 8.39 -10.52
C ASN A 33 4.94 9.01 -11.26
N PRO A 34 4.91 10.32 -11.58
CA PRO A 34 6.01 10.97 -12.28
C PRO A 34 7.26 11.14 -11.41
N LEU A 35 7.15 11.02 -10.08
CA LEU A 35 8.24 11.31 -9.16
C LEU A 35 9.34 10.24 -9.20
N VAL A 36 9.00 9.02 -9.64
CA VAL A 36 9.94 7.92 -9.80
C VAL A 36 10.09 7.65 -11.30
N GLY A 37 11.25 8.01 -11.85
CA GLY A 37 11.60 7.71 -13.24
C GLY A 37 10.74 8.35 -14.34
N GLY A 38 9.72 9.15 -14.01
CA GLY A 38 8.85 9.85 -14.96
C GLY A 38 7.91 8.98 -15.80
N ARG A 39 7.87 7.66 -15.54
CA ARG A 39 7.11 6.67 -16.33
C ARG A 39 6.38 5.63 -15.47
N ASP A 40 6.58 5.70 -14.16
CA ASP A 40 6.16 4.64 -13.26
C ASP A 40 4.67 4.73 -12.96
N HIS A 41 4.07 3.57 -12.71
CA HIS A 41 2.68 3.45 -12.32
C HIS A 41 2.59 2.65 -11.03
N VAL A 42 1.75 3.11 -10.11
CA VAL A 42 1.48 2.42 -8.84
C VAL A 42 0.13 1.72 -8.96
N VAL A 43 0.11 0.40 -8.80
CA VAL A 43 -1.12 -0.38 -8.71
C VAL A 43 -1.44 -0.59 -7.23
N LEU A 44 -2.54 0.01 -6.77
CA LEU A 44 -3.00 -0.14 -5.39
C LEU A 44 -3.96 -1.33 -5.30
N TYR A 45 -3.62 -2.31 -4.47
CA TYR A 45 -4.47 -3.44 -4.16
C TYR A 45 -5.16 -3.27 -2.80
N ARG A 46 -6.36 -3.83 -2.68
CA ARG A 46 -7.09 -3.99 -1.42
C ARG A 46 -7.25 -5.47 -1.10
N ALA A 47 -6.93 -5.83 0.13
CA ALA A 47 -7.26 -7.13 0.70
C ALA A 47 -8.51 -7.00 1.58
N ALA A 48 -9.43 -7.96 1.48
CA ALA A 48 -10.61 -7.98 2.34
C ALA A 48 -10.32 -8.54 3.74
N ARG A 49 -9.30 -9.40 3.83
CA ARG A 49 -8.91 -10.13 5.04
C ARG A 49 -7.40 -10.25 5.10
N LEU A 50 -6.86 -10.10 6.28
CA LEU A 50 -5.42 -10.11 6.54
C LEU A 50 -5.14 -11.06 7.71
N THR A 51 -4.09 -11.87 7.57
CA THR A 51 -3.42 -12.51 8.69
C THR A 51 -2.20 -11.66 9.06
N ILE A 52 -2.10 -11.28 10.34
CA ILE A 52 -1.07 -10.36 10.84
C ILE A 52 -0.04 -11.17 11.62
N GLY A 53 1.21 -11.16 11.15
CA GLY A 53 2.34 -11.74 11.85
C GLY A 53 2.93 -10.80 12.91
N PRO A 54 3.99 -11.21 13.62
CA PRO A 54 4.75 -10.32 14.49
C PRO A 54 5.32 -9.14 13.70
N ARG A 55 5.29 -7.94 14.29
CA ARG A 55 5.84 -6.74 13.65
C ARG A 55 7.30 -6.96 13.26
N PRO A 56 7.70 -6.62 12.03
CA PRO A 56 9.09 -6.76 11.61
C PRO A 56 9.99 -5.84 12.45
N GLU A 57 11.22 -6.28 12.67
CA GLU A 57 12.26 -5.41 13.20
C GLU A 57 12.53 -4.29 12.20
N ARG A 58 12.88 -3.10 12.71
CA ARG A 58 13.33 -2.02 11.83
C ARG A 58 14.49 -2.50 10.96
N ASN A 59 14.50 -2.06 9.71
CA ASN A 59 15.61 -2.28 8.81
C ASN A 59 16.01 -0.94 8.16
N LEU A 60 16.84 -0.97 7.12
CA LEU A 60 17.31 0.25 6.45
C LEU A 60 16.22 0.92 5.61
N GLU A 61 15.15 0.21 5.28
CA GLU A 61 14.06 0.64 4.40
C GLU A 61 12.79 1.00 5.20
N ILE A 62 12.41 0.16 6.16
CA ILE A 62 11.24 0.32 7.02
C ILE A 62 11.70 0.56 8.46
N VAL A 63 11.45 1.77 8.97
CA VAL A 63 11.81 2.13 10.35
C VAL A 63 10.79 1.64 11.39
N ALA A 64 9.52 1.50 10.99
CA ALA A 64 8.41 1.01 11.81
C ALA A 64 7.20 0.62 10.93
N ALA A 65 6.39 -0.32 11.41
CA ALA A 65 5.10 -0.69 10.82
C ALA A 65 4.03 -0.87 11.91
N ASP A 66 2.86 -0.28 11.70
CA ASP A 66 1.71 -0.37 12.62
C ASP A 66 0.38 -0.20 11.87
N PHE A 67 -0.73 -0.52 12.53
CA PHE A 67 -2.09 -0.32 12.04
C PHE A 67 -2.73 0.91 12.70
N PHE A 68 -3.29 1.79 11.88
CA PHE A 68 -3.93 3.03 12.32
C PHE A 68 -5.38 3.05 11.87
N PRO A 69 -6.31 3.58 12.70
CA PRO A 69 -7.64 3.86 12.22
C PRO A 69 -7.56 5.03 11.21
N PRO A 70 -8.44 5.07 10.19
CA PRO A 70 -8.38 6.08 9.13
C PRO A 70 -8.47 7.54 9.58
N ASP A 71 -8.97 7.78 10.80
CA ASP A 71 -9.15 9.08 11.43
C ASP A 71 -8.08 9.39 12.51
N ALA A 72 -7.11 8.51 12.74
CA ALA A 72 -5.96 8.75 13.63
C ALA A 72 -4.65 8.26 13.00
N LEU A 73 -4.35 8.81 11.81
CA LEU A 73 -3.10 8.55 11.10
C LEU A 73 -1.94 9.35 11.71
N PRO A 74 -0.69 8.87 11.59
CA PRO A 74 0.49 9.62 11.99
C PRO A 74 0.60 11.00 11.31
N ASP A 75 1.12 12.00 12.03
CA ASP A 75 1.26 13.38 11.51
C ASP A 75 2.18 13.48 10.28
N ASP A 76 3.10 12.53 10.12
CA ASP A 76 4.04 12.44 9.00
C ASP A 76 3.51 11.58 7.83
N THR A 77 2.23 11.19 7.85
CA THR A 77 1.61 10.45 6.75
C THR A 77 1.68 11.25 5.45
N THR A 78 2.20 10.63 4.39
CA THR A 78 2.43 11.34 3.13
C THR A 78 1.12 11.83 2.48
N PRO A 79 1.13 12.97 1.75
CA PRO A 79 -0.04 13.45 1.03
C PRO A 79 -0.63 12.46 0.02
N ALA A 80 0.21 11.61 -0.59
CA ALA A 80 -0.24 10.57 -1.51
C ALA A 80 -1.06 9.49 -0.79
N THR A 81 -0.56 9.01 0.36
CA THR A 81 -1.27 8.05 1.21
C THR A 81 -2.60 8.61 1.71
N LEU A 82 -2.62 9.86 2.20
CA LEU A 82 -3.84 10.55 2.65
C LEU A 82 -4.90 10.62 1.53
N ARG A 83 -4.47 10.90 0.30
CA ARG A 83 -5.37 10.94 -0.86
C ARG A 83 -6.00 9.58 -1.14
N ARG A 84 -5.22 8.50 -1.09
CA ARG A 84 -5.74 7.13 -1.28
C ARG A 84 -6.74 6.73 -0.20
N ILE A 85 -6.53 7.16 1.04
CA ILE A 85 -7.47 6.91 2.14
C ILE A 85 -8.77 7.70 1.92
N ALA A 86 -8.69 8.97 1.50
CA ALA A 86 -9.86 9.77 1.19
C ALA A 86 -10.67 9.19 0.01
N GLU A 87 -10.00 8.71 -1.05
CA GLU A 87 -10.65 8.02 -2.17
C GLU A 87 -11.37 6.75 -1.72
N TRP A 88 -10.74 5.95 -0.83
CA TRP A 88 -11.38 4.80 -0.22
C TRP A 88 -12.63 5.16 0.61
N GLN A 89 -12.67 6.37 1.18
CA GLN A 89 -13.82 6.92 1.90
C GLN A 89 -14.87 7.58 0.97
N GLY A 90 -14.65 7.60 -0.34
CA GLY A 90 -15.61 8.10 -1.33
C GLY A 90 -15.27 9.45 -1.97
N ALA A 91 -14.08 10.01 -1.71
CA ALA A 91 -13.61 11.16 -2.47
C ALA A 91 -13.40 10.80 -3.96
N PRO A 92 -13.49 11.77 -4.89
CA PRO A 92 -13.25 11.51 -6.31
C PRO A 92 -11.84 10.94 -6.57
N PRO A 93 -11.72 9.90 -7.43
CA PRO A 93 -10.42 9.30 -7.73
C PRO A 93 -9.54 10.22 -8.57
N SER A 94 -8.22 10.13 -8.37
CA SER A 94 -7.20 10.70 -9.25
C SER A 94 -6.56 9.65 -10.14
N ASP A 95 -6.06 10.06 -11.30
CA ASP A 95 -5.18 9.26 -12.16
C ASP A 95 -3.70 9.33 -11.72
N ARG A 96 -3.37 10.13 -10.70
CA ARG A 96 -2.00 10.33 -10.21
C ARG A 96 -1.79 9.83 -8.79
N TRP A 97 -0.56 9.38 -8.52
CA TRP A 97 -0.16 8.92 -7.20
C TRP A 97 -0.16 10.06 -6.18
#